data_AF-A0A957CA53-F1
#
_entry.id   AF-A0A957CA53-F1
#
_cell.length_a   1.000
_cell.length_b   1.000
_cell.length_c   1.000
_cell.angle_alpha   90.00
_cell.angle_beta   90.00
_cell.angle_gamma   90.00
#
_symmetry.space_group_name_H-M   'P 1'
#
loop_
_entity.id
_entity.type
_entity.pdbx_description
1 polymer ?
#
loop_
_entity_poly.entity_id
_entity_poly.type
_entity_poly.pdbx_seq_one_letter_code
_entity_poly.pdbx_strand_id
1 'polypeptide(L)'
;MALLIRNIGQIVSGNIQAPLVDGDAVLVEDGRITAVSHENSLNIQNVGRVIDANGCTLFPGLIDSHVHVVVGDFTPRQQTLGFIESCLHGGVTSMISAGEVHIAGRPKNPAGLKALAIIAAQSFANARPAGVKVQGGGLILDPAFTEQDFKELAEAGVKHLGEIGLGTVTDWALAGKMVGWAHKYGLKVMMHVGGASIPGSNVIGADAVLTAKPDVASHLNGGPTAAPLAEVERIITESNIALELVQCGNMLALQNVARLIQQHDALERLIIGTDMPSGTGVVPLGMLRTITAVTTFSDIRPEQAVAMATGNTASVYELRRGLIAEGYEADFLLVDAPVGSVANDALEALAVGDIPGIAAVFIDGELKIGVSRNTPPPKRKVTL
;
A
#
# COMPACT_ATOMS: atom_id res chain seq x y z
N MET A 1 -18.14 23.31 -0.96
CA MET A 1 -18.33 23.55 0.50
C MET A 1 -17.17 22.87 1.20
N ALA A 2 -16.49 23.57 2.10
CA ALA A 2 -15.32 23.03 2.77
C ALA A 2 -15.71 22.02 3.87
N LEU A 3 -14.84 21.05 4.13
CA LEU A 3 -14.88 20.13 5.25
C LEU A 3 -13.76 20.49 6.22
N LEU A 4 -14.11 20.66 7.50
CA LEU A 4 -13.15 20.86 8.59
C LEU A 4 -13.10 19.62 9.47
N ILE A 5 -11.92 19.03 9.64
CA ILE A 5 -11.64 18.08 10.72
C ILE A 5 -10.94 18.85 11.83
N ARG A 6 -11.46 18.83 13.05
CA ARG A 6 -10.92 19.59 14.19
C ARG A 6 -10.69 18.72 15.42
N ASN A 7 -10.01 19.28 16.42
CA ASN A 7 -9.77 18.62 17.70
C ASN A 7 -9.09 17.26 17.52
N ILE A 8 -8.13 17.20 16.60
CA ILE A 8 -7.30 16.03 16.33
C ILE A 8 -6.24 15.94 17.42
N GLY A 9 -6.05 14.77 18.03
CA GLY A 9 -5.06 14.61 19.10
C GLY A 9 -3.63 14.62 18.58
N GLN A 10 -3.39 13.93 17.47
CA GLN A 10 -2.11 13.86 16.77
C GLN A 10 -2.34 13.69 15.28
N ILE A 11 -1.51 14.31 14.44
CA ILE A 11 -1.55 14.15 12.99
C ILE A 11 -0.27 13.44 12.54
N VAL A 12 -0.42 12.23 12.02
CA VAL A 12 0.67 11.53 11.33
C VAL A 12 0.72 12.01 9.90
N SER A 13 1.88 12.52 9.47
CA SER A 13 2.02 13.19 8.17
C SER A 13 2.09 12.22 6.99
N GLY A 14 2.54 10.98 7.22
CA GLY A 14 2.94 10.03 6.17
C GLY A 14 4.33 10.29 5.58
N ASN A 15 5.00 11.40 5.95
CA ASN A 15 6.38 11.69 5.56
C ASN A 15 7.35 11.12 6.60
N ILE A 16 8.11 10.08 6.24
CA ILE A 16 9.01 9.40 7.20
C ILE A 16 10.06 10.31 7.84
N GLN A 17 10.47 11.39 7.15
CA GLN A 17 11.47 12.35 7.64
C GLN A 17 10.88 13.38 8.62
N ALA A 18 9.57 13.64 8.52
CA ALA A 18 8.83 14.53 9.40
C ALA A 18 7.47 13.90 9.74
N PRO A 19 7.45 12.78 10.50
CA PRO A 19 6.31 11.86 10.55
C PRO A 19 5.11 12.39 11.34
N LEU A 20 5.26 13.49 12.07
CA LEU A 20 4.19 14.16 12.80
C LEU A 20 4.06 15.62 12.33
N VAL A 21 2.82 16.11 12.25
CA VAL A 21 2.52 17.51 12.00
C VAL A 21 2.14 18.19 13.32
N ASP A 22 2.66 19.40 13.56
CA ASP A 22 2.22 20.25 14.66
C ASP A 22 0.91 20.95 14.28
N GLY A 23 -0.22 20.45 14.81
CA GLY A 23 -1.55 20.96 14.54
C GLY A 23 -2.65 20.03 15.05
N ASP A 24 -3.88 20.54 15.07
CA ASP A 24 -5.07 19.83 15.56
C ASP A 24 -6.26 19.91 14.58
N ALA A 25 -6.04 20.47 13.38
CA ALA A 25 -7.07 20.65 12.36
C ALA A 25 -6.57 20.43 10.92
N VAL A 26 -7.47 19.92 10.08
CA VAL A 26 -7.28 19.73 8.64
C VAL A 26 -8.49 20.34 7.90
N LEU A 27 -8.20 21.22 6.94
CA LEU A 27 -9.20 21.79 6.03
C LEU A 27 -9.16 21.07 4.69
N VAL A 28 -10.33 20.71 4.18
CA VAL A 28 -10.51 20.00 2.92
C VAL A 28 -11.48 20.74 2.01
N GLU A 29 -11.09 20.96 0.76
CA GLU A 29 -11.92 21.54 -0.29
C GLU A 29 -11.76 20.71 -1.57
N ASP A 30 -12.89 20.42 -2.23
CA ASP A 30 -12.93 19.70 -3.51
C ASP A 30 -12.08 18.41 -3.53
N GLY A 31 -12.17 17.66 -2.41
CA GLY A 31 -11.47 16.39 -2.21
C GLY A 31 -9.97 16.50 -1.96
N ARG A 32 -9.45 17.70 -1.69
CA ARG A 32 -8.04 17.96 -1.41
C ARG A 32 -7.85 18.64 -0.07
N ILE A 33 -6.72 18.36 0.56
CA ILE A 33 -6.27 19.07 1.75
C ILE A 33 -5.80 20.46 1.32
N THR A 34 -6.38 21.51 1.90
CA THR A 34 -6.00 22.91 1.62
C THR A 34 -5.22 23.55 2.75
N ALA A 35 -5.33 23.02 3.98
CA ALA A 35 -4.51 23.45 5.10
C ALA A 35 -4.43 22.38 6.19
N VAL A 36 -3.29 22.35 6.90
CA VAL A 36 -3.05 21.53 8.10
C VAL A 36 -2.33 22.42 9.12
N SER A 37 -2.96 22.68 10.26
CA SER A 37 -2.42 23.55 11.32
C SER A 37 -3.25 23.44 12.60
N HIS A 38 -3.02 24.34 13.55
CA HIS A 38 -3.93 24.58 14.67
C HIS A 38 -5.22 25.27 14.18
N GLU A 39 -6.39 24.86 14.66
CA GLU A 39 -7.71 25.36 14.21
C GLU A 39 -7.78 26.89 14.26
N ASN A 40 -7.27 27.49 15.34
CA ASN A 40 -7.24 28.94 15.55
C ASN A 40 -6.38 29.73 14.54
N SER A 41 -5.54 29.03 13.78
CA SER A 41 -4.63 29.58 12.79
C SER A 41 -5.14 29.38 11.36
N LEU A 42 -6.24 28.66 11.18
CA LEU A 42 -6.85 28.43 9.88
C LEU A 42 -7.80 29.57 9.49
N ASN A 43 -7.69 30.05 8.25
CA ASN A 43 -8.69 30.95 7.68
C ASN A 43 -9.90 30.13 7.19
N ILE A 44 -10.81 29.85 8.12
CA ILE A 44 -11.96 28.99 7.89
C ILE A 44 -13.09 29.82 7.25
N GLN A 45 -13.41 29.55 5.98
CA GLN A 45 -14.54 30.16 5.28
C GLN A 45 -15.39 29.08 4.61
N ASN A 46 -16.70 29.32 4.49
CA ASN A 46 -17.62 28.45 3.72
C ASN A 46 -17.59 26.96 4.10
N VAL A 47 -17.40 26.64 5.38
CA VAL A 47 -17.46 25.27 5.90
C VAL A 47 -18.89 24.76 5.83
N GLY A 48 -19.10 23.71 5.03
CA GLY A 48 -20.38 23.02 4.93
C GLY A 48 -20.49 21.82 5.88
N ARG A 49 -19.36 21.31 6.38
CA ARG A 49 -19.33 20.17 7.30
C ARG A 49 -18.15 20.24 8.26
N VAL A 50 -18.40 19.96 9.53
CA VAL A 50 -17.37 19.87 10.59
C VAL A 50 -17.40 18.47 11.16
N ILE A 51 -16.22 17.85 11.29
CA ILE A 51 -16.01 16.57 11.98
C ILE A 51 -15.18 16.85 13.22
N ASP A 52 -15.70 16.44 14.38
CA ASP A 52 -14.94 16.50 15.63
C ASP A 52 -14.19 15.18 15.82
N ALA A 53 -12.87 15.22 15.73
CA ALA A 53 -12.03 14.05 15.95
C ALA A 53 -11.99 13.63 17.42
N ASN A 54 -12.43 14.48 18.35
CA ASN A 54 -12.53 14.19 19.79
C ASN A 54 -11.22 13.64 20.37
N GLY A 55 -10.08 14.16 19.91
CA GLY A 55 -8.74 13.74 20.30
C GLY A 55 -8.23 12.46 19.60
N CYS A 56 -8.98 11.82 18.71
CA CYS A 56 -8.46 10.73 17.88
C CYS A 56 -7.23 11.17 17.09
N THR A 57 -6.36 10.21 16.78
CA THR A 57 -5.21 10.41 15.91
C THR A 57 -5.65 10.36 14.45
N LEU A 58 -5.08 11.22 13.60
CA LEU A 58 -5.30 11.22 12.16
C LEU A 58 -4.12 10.53 11.46
N PHE A 59 -4.41 9.48 10.70
CA PHE A 59 -3.44 8.83 9.79
C PHE A 59 -3.78 9.18 8.34
N PRO A 60 -2.81 9.25 7.42
CA PRO A 60 -3.12 9.14 6.00
C PRO A 60 -3.80 7.81 5.70
N GLY A 61 -4.65 7.78 4.68
CA GLY A 61 -5.30 6.55 4.24
C GLY A 61 -4.24 5.53 3.78
N LEU A 62 -4.37 4.28 4.24
CA LEU A 62 -3.35 3.25 3.98
C LEU A 62 -3.35 2.85 2.50
N ILE A 63 -2.15 2.63 1.97
CA ILE A 63 -1.92 2.18 0.61
C ILE A 63 -1.35 0.77 0.67
N ASP A 64 -2.16 -0.22 0.30
CA ASP A 64 -1.68 -1.60 0.18
C ASP A 64 -0.87 -1.73 -1.12
N SER A 65 0.45 -1.86 -1.00
CA SER A 65 1.36 -1.94 -2.15
C SER A 65 1.29 -3.27 -2.90
N HIS A 66 0.59 -4.28 -2.36
CA HIS A 66 0.65 -5.64 -2.92
C HIS A 66 -0.68 -6.39 -2.80
N VAL A 67 -1.54 -6.25 -3.82
CA VAL A 67 -2.83 -6.94 -3.87
C VAL A 67 -3.00 -7.74 -5.16
N HIS A 68 -3.39 -9.01 -5.08
CA HIS A 68 -3.76 -9.83 -6.23
C HIS A 68 -5.25 -9.73 -6.56
N VAL A 69 -5.67 -8.55 -7.04
CA VAL A 69 -7.06 -8.31 -7.44
C VAL A 69 -7.46 -9.14 -8.67
N VAL A 70 -8.77 -9.31 -8.84
CA VAL A 70 -9.39 -9.53 -10.15
C VAL A 70 -10.50 -8.48 -10.30
N VAL A 71 -11.00 -8.23 -11.50
CA VAL A 71 -12.00 -7.18 -11.73
C VAL A 71 -13.22 -7.35 -10.81
N GLY A 72 -13.56 -6.28 -10.09
CA GLY A 72 -14.64 -6.24 -9.12
C GLY A 72 -14.17 -6.49 -7.68
N ASP A 73 -15.13 -6.77 -6.79
CA ASP A 73 -14.87 -7.03 -5.36
C ASP A 73 -15.09 -8.49 -5.00
N PHE A 74 -14.53 -9.39 -5.79
CA PHE A 74 -14.54 -10.82 -5.54
C PHE A 74 -13.15 -11.37 -5.82
N THR A 75 -12.70 -12.32 -5.01
CA THR A 75 -11.50 -13.08 -5.30
C THR A 75 -11.79 -14.58 -5.46
N PRO A 76 -11.42 -15.19 -6.60
CA PRO A 76 -11.53 -16.63 -6.77
C PRO A 76 -10.50 -17.39 -5.91
N ARG A 77 -9.40 -16.75 -5.51
CA ARG A 77 -8.29 -17.42 -4.82
C ARG A 77 -8.70 -18.02 -3.47
N GLN A 78 -9.61 -17.33 -2.78
CA GLN A 78 -10.16 -17.68 -1.47
C GLN A 78 -11.69 -17.63 -1.45
N GLN A 79 -12.33 -17.57 -2.63
CA GLN A 79 -13.79 -17.52 -2.79
C GLN A 79 -14.46 -16.44 -1.91
N THR A 80 -13.84 -15.27 -1.80
CA THR A 80 -14.28 -14.20 -0.89
C THR A 80 -14.88 -13.04 -1.67
N LEU A 81 -16.13 -12.69 -1.35
CA LEU A 81 -16.84 -11.51 -1.85
C LEU A 81 -16.66 -10.34 -0.87
N GLY A 82 -16.55 -9.11 -1.39
CA GLY A 82 -16.48 -7.90 -0.58
C GLY A 82 -15.15 -7.72 0.15
N PHE A 83 -14.05 -8.25 -0.39
CA PHE A 83 -12.76 -8.21 0.28
C PHE A 83 -12.14 -6.80 0.26
N ILE A 84 -12.32 -6.04 -0.81
CA ILE A 84 -11.85 -4.66 -0.95
C ILE A 84 -12.64 -3.76 -0.01
N GLU A 85 -13.97 -3.88 0.05
CA GLU A 85 -14.81 -3.22 1.06
C GLU A 85 -14.37 -3.60 2.49
N SER A 86 -14.02 -4.86 2.73
CA SER A 86 -13.50 -5.28 4.03
C SER A 86 -12.14 -4.63 4.36
N CYS A 87 -11.26 -4.47 3.37
CA CYS A 87 -9.97 -3.78 3.56
C CYS A 87 -10.15 -2.28 3.81
N LEU A 88 -11.19 -1.64 3.24
CA LEU A 88 -11.57 -0.27 3.60
C LEU A 88 -11.87 -0.14 5.10
N HIS A 89 -12.55 -1.14 5.68
CA HIS A 89 -12.73 -1.24 7.12
C HIS A 89 -11.44 -1.51 7.89
N GLY A 90 -10.36 -1.95 7.24
CA GLY A 90 -9.00 -1.98 7.78
C GLY A 90 -8.19 -0.70 7.53
N GLY A 91 -8.81 0.35 6.97
CA GLY A 91 -8.17 1.64 6.71
C GLY A 91 -7.49 1.76 5.35
N VAL A 92 -7.62 0.75 4.48
CA VAL A 92 -7.05 0.78 3.13
C VAL A 92 -7.90 1.66 2.22
N THR A 93 -7.36 2.79 1.80
CA THR A 93 -8.04 3.71 0.86
C THR A 93 -7.55 3.53 -0.57
N SER A 94 -6.36 2.94 -0.75
CA SER A 94 -5.76 2.68 -2.06
C SER A 94 -5.08 1.31 -2.11
N MET A 95 -5.06 0.69 -3.29
CA MET A 95 -4.45 -0.63 -3.53
C MET A 95 -3.67 -0.64 -4.82
N ILE A 96 -2.50 -1.28 -4.83
CA ILE A 96 -1.71 -1.52 -6.03
C ILE A 96 -1.79 -3.00 -6.40
N SER A 97 -2.18 -3.29 -7.64
CA SER A 97 -2.25 -4.66 -8.12
C SER A 97 -0.85 -5.25 -8.32
N ALA A 98 -0.52 -6.37 -7.67
CA ALA A 98 0.68 -7.15 -7.99
C ALA A 98 0.50 -8.04 -9.24
N GLY A 99 -0.66 -7.92 -9.90
CA GLY A 99 -1.05 -8.64 -11.10
C GLY A 99 -2.28 -9.50 -10.87
N GLU A 100 -3.16 -9.56 -11.87
CA GLU A 100 -4.42 -10.30 -11.86
C GLU A 100 -4.21 -11.82 -12.07
N VAL A 101 -3.26 -12.40 -11.32
CA VAL A 101 -2.75 -13.77 -11.52
C VAL A 101 -3.81 -14.85 -11.24
N HIS A 102 -4.79 -14.55 -10.41
CA HIS A 102 -5.83 -15.48 -9.99
C HIS A 102 -7.07 -15.48 -10.89
N ILE A 103 -7.11 -14.68 -11.97
CA ILE A 103 -8.25 -14.70 -12.88
C ILE A 103 -8.44 -16.11 -13.47
N ALA A 104 -9.67 -16.60 -13.44
CA ALA A 104 -9.99 -17.92 -13.96
C ALA A 104 -9.72 -17.96 -15.48
N GLY A 105 -8.95 -18.96 -15.93
CA GLY A 105 -8.57 -19.07 -17.34
C GLY A 105 -7.59 -17.98 -17.81
N ARG A 106 -6.77 -17.43 -16.90
CA ARG A 106 -5.76 -16.40 -17.21
C ARG A 106 -5.07 -16.64 -18.55
N PRO A 107 -5.10 -15.65 -19.48
CA PRO A 107 -4.37 -15.74 -20.74
C PRO A 107 -2.87 -15.94 -20.52
N LYS A 108 -2.22 -16.62 -21.47
CA LYS A 108 -0.77 -16.93 -21.42
C LYS A 108 -0.02 -16.51 -22.68
N ASN A 109 -0.65 -15.69 -23.52
CA ASN A 109 -0.01 -15.12 -24.70
C ASN A 109 0.01 -13.58 -24.57
N PRO A 110 0.93 -12.89 -25.29
CA PRO A 110 1.11 -11.44 -25.18
C PRO A 110 -0.19 -10.64 -25.37
N ALA A 111 -0.98 -10.97 -26.40
CA ALA A 111 -2.22 -10.26 -26.70
C ALA A 111 -3.23 -10.35 -25.55
N GLY A 112 -3.41 -11.54 -24.97
CA GLY A 112 -4.33 -11.75 -23.86
C GLY A 112 -3.84 -11.15 -22.54
N LEU A 113 -2.54 -11.23 -22.25
CA LEU A 113 -1.94 -10.61 -21.05
C LEU A 113 -2.04 -9.07 -21.11
N LYS A 114 -1.76 -8.49 -22.27
CA LYS A 114 -1.97 -7.06 -22.54
C LYS A 114 -3.44 -6.66 -22.38
N ALA A 115 -4.35 -7.40 -22.99
CA ALA A 115 -5.79 -7.13 -22.89
C ALA A 115 -6.30 -7.21 -21.45
N LEU A 116 -5.84 -8.20 -20.67
CA LEU A 116 -6.18 -8.35 -19.25
C LEU A 116 -5.73 -7.13 -18.45
N ALA A 117 -4.47 -6.69 -18.61
CA ALA A 117 -3.95 -5.53 -17.91
C ALA A 117 -4.76 -4.26 -18.22
N ILE A 118 -5.08 -4.03 -19.50
CA ILE A 118 -5.87 -2.88 -19.94
C ILE A 118 -7.28 -2.91 -19.35
N ILE A 119 -7.98 -4.05 -19.45
CA ILE A 119 -9.35 -4.19 -18.91
C ILE A 119 -9.36 -3.96 -17.40
N ALA A 120 -8.40 -4.54 -16.67
CA ALA A 120 -8.34 -4.37 -15.23
C ALA A 120 -8.07 -2.91 -14.83
N ALA A 121 -7.09 -2.24 -15.45
CA ALA A 121 -6.79 -0.84 -15.19
C ALA A 121 -8.00 0.06 -15.43
N GLN A 122 -8.66 -0.07 -16.59
CA GLN A 122 -9.82 0.75 -16.95
C GLN A 122 -11.04 0.42 -16.11
N SER A 123 -11.28 -0.85 -15.79
CA SER A 123 -12.43 -1.24 -14.97
C SER A 123 -12.36 -0.65 -13.57
N PHE A 124 -11.19 -0.69 -12.91
CA PHE A 124 -11.04 -0.10 -11.59
C PHE A 124 -10.99 1.43 -11.61
N ALA A 125 -10.48 2.04 -12.68
CA ALA A 125 -10.58 3.49 -12.87
C ALA A 125 -12.04 3.95 -13.00
N ASN A 126 -12.88 3.17 -13.69
CA ASN A 126 -14.30 3.48 -13.91
C ASN A 126 -15.18 3.16 -12.69
N ALA A 127 -14.85 2.11 -11.93
CA ALA A 127 -15.64 1.66 -10.79
C ALA A 127 -14.73 1.30 -9.61
N ARG A 128 -14.83 2.08 -8.53
CA ARG A 128 -14.07 1.91 -7.28
C ARG A 128 -14.90 1.12 -6.26
N PRO A 129 -14.59 -0.15 -5.96
CA PRO A 129 -15.31 -0.90 -4.94
C PRO A 129 -15.28 -0.20 -3.58
N ALA A 130 -16.45 0.08 -3.01
CA ALA A 130 -16.60 0.86 -1.78
C ALA A 130 -15.91 2.25 -1.79
N GLY A 131 -15.55 2.78 -2.97
CA GLY A 131 -14.78 4.02 -3.12
C GLY A 131 -13.26 3.86 -3.05
N VAL A 132 -12.73 2.65 -2.78
CA VAL A 132 -11.29 2.37 -2.71
C VAL A 132 -10.61 2.62 -4.07
N LYS A 133 -9.49 3.35 -4.05
CA LYS A 133 -8.69 3.67 -5.23
C LYS A 133 -7.78 2.49 -5.60
N VAL A 134 -8.27 1.60 -6.47
CA VAL A 134 -7.52 0.43 -6.93
C VAL A 134 -6.77 0.76 -8.22
N GLN A 135 -5.44 0.70 -8.19
CA GLN A 135 -4.60 0.70 -9.38
C GLN A 135 -4.47 -0.74 -9.89
N GLY A 136 -5.46 -1.17 -10.68
CA GLY A 136 -5.47 -2.48 -11.34
C GLY A 136 -4.60 -2.54 -12.59
N GLY A 137 -4.51 -3.73 -13.20
CA GLY A 137 -3.84 -3.93 -14.47
C GLY A 137 -2.33 -4.16 -14.36
N GLY A 138 -1.90 -4.89 -13.31
CA GLY A 138 -0.50 -5.27 -13.16
C GLY A 138 -0.11 -6.26 -14.26
N LEU A 139 0.55 -5.77 -15.32
CA LEU A 139 0.96 -6.61 -16.45
C LEU A 139 1.87 -7.76 -15.98
N ILE A 140 1.50 -8.99 -16.32
CA ILE A 140 2.37 -10.17 -16.16
C ILE A 140 3.18 -10.34 -17.45
N LEU A 141 4.51 -10.42 -17.32
CA LEU A 141 5.41 -10.45 -18.48
C LEU A 141 5.42 -11.79 -19.24
N ASP A 142 5.62 -11.67 -20.55
CA ASP A 142 5.88 -12.75 -21.49
C ASP A 142 7.09 -12.39 -22.39
N PRO A 143 8.00 -13.34 -22.70
CA PRO A 143 9.18 -13.10 -23.52
C PRO A 143 8.91 -12.52 -24.91
N ALA A 144 7.71 -12.72 -25.46
CA ALA A 144 7.34 -12.26 -26.78
C ALA A 144 6.83 -10.80 -26.81
N PHE A 145 6.75 -10.12 -25.67
CA PHE A 145 6.45 -8.69 -25.65
C PHE A 145 7.52 -7.86 -26.33
N THR A 146 7.08 -6.81 -27.02
CA THR A 146 7.91 -5.83 -27.69
C THR A 146 7.79 -4.48 -27.00
N GLU A 147 8.71 -3.56 -27.30
CA GLU A 147 8.61 -2.18 -26.80
C GLU A 147 7.27 -1.50 -27.11
N GLN A 148 6.71 -1.80 -28.29
CA GLN A 148 5.44 -1.24 -28.73
C GLN A 148 4.28 -1.64 -27.80
N ASP A 149 4.32 -2.83 -27.21
CA ASP A 149 3.29 -3.28 -26.26
C ASP A 149 3.29 -2.42 -24.97
N PHE A 150 4.47 -2.02 -24.47
CA PHE A 150 4.59 -1.16 -23.29
C PHE A 150 4.07 0.25 -23.56
N LYS A 151 4.31 0.77 -24.76
CA LYS A 151 3.75 2.04 -25.21
C LYS A 151 2.22 1.99 -25.22
N GLU A 152 1.65 0.96 -25.85
CA GLU A 152 0.20 0.78 -25.94
C GLU A 152 -0.46 0.62 -24.57
N LEU A 153 0.18 -0.09 -23.66
CA LEU A 153 -0.28 -0.24 -22.27
C LEU A 153 -0.36 1.12 -21.56
N ALA A 154 0.71 1.92 -21.65
CA ALA A 154 0.75 3.24 -21.05
C ALA A 154 -0.31 4.18 -21.66
N GLU A 155 -0.45 4.18 -22.98
CA GLU A 155 -1.48 4.95 -23.71
C GLU A 155 -2.91 4.52 -23.32
N ALA A 156 -3.11 3.23 -23.02
CA ALA A 156 -4.40 2.68 -22.57
C ALA A 156 -4.68 2.93 -21.08
N GLY A 157 -3.77 3.54 -20.34
CA GLY A 157 -3.94 3.95 -18.94
C GLY A 157 -3.36 2.99 -17.90
N VAL A 158 -2.66 1.92 -18.30
CA VAL A 158 -1.90 1.07 -17.38
C VAL A 158 -0.76 1.88 -16.76
N LYS A 159 -0.48 1.65 -15.47
CA LYS A 159 0.50 2.42 -14.69
C LYS A 159 1.69 1.61 -14.21
N HIS A 160 1.60 0.29 -14.24
CA HIS A 160 2.64 -0.59 -13.71
C HIS A 160 2.57 -2.00 -14.28
N LEU A 161 3.67 -2.72 -14.13
CA LEU A 161 3.76 -4.16 -14.30
C LEU A 161 3.54 -4.83 -12.93
N GLY A 162 2.85 -5.97 -12.95
CA GLY A 162 2.81 -6.86 -11.81
C GLY A 162 4.16 -7.55 -11.61
N GLU A 163 4.24 -8.48 -10.66
CA GLU A 163 5.51 -9.11 -10.30
C GLU A 163 6.16 -9.85 -11.49
N ILE A 164 7.35 -9.40 -11.86
CA ILE A 164 8.29 -10.21 -12.63
C ILE A 164 8.57 -11.48 -11.83
N GLY A 165 8.24 -12.63 -12.41
CA GLY A 165 8.25 -13.94 -11.74
C GLY A 165 6.92 -14.70 -11.86
N LEU A 166 5.78 -14.01 -12.06
CA LEU A 166 4.46 -14.63 -12.29
C LEU A 166 4.26 -15.14 -13.72
N GLY A 167 5.07 -14.61 -14.64
CA GLY A 167 5.04 -14.89 -16.06
C GLY A 167 6.00 -16.01 -16.48
N THR A 168 6.35 -16.01 -17.77
CA THR A 168 7.26 -17.01 -18.38
C THR A 168 8.67 -16.46 -18.62
N VAL A 169 8.92 -15.18 -18.30
CA VAL A 169 10.25 -14.57 -18.39
C VAL A 169 11.14 -15.10 -17.27
N THR A 170 12.22 -15.78 -17.67
CA THR A 170 13.24 -16.35 -16.77
C THR A 170 14.67 -15.90 -17.10
N ASP A 171 14.84 -15.19 -18.22
CA ASP A 171 16.08 -14.51 -18.59
C ASP A 171 16.06 -13.09 -18.00
N TRP A 172 16.95 -12.83 -17.03
CA TRP A 172 17.01 -11.55 -16.33
C TRP A 172 17.55 -10.40 -17.17
N ALA A 173 18.36 -10.68 -18.20
CA ALA A 173 18.80 -9.65 -19.14
C ALA A 173 17.65 -9.22 -20.04
N LEU A 174 16.81 -10.17 -20.48
CA LEU A 174 15.56 -9.86 -21.18
C LEU A 174 14.60 -9.09 -20.28
N ALA A 175 14.44 -9.52 -19.02
CA ALA A 175 13.63 -8.80 -18.03
C ALA A 175 14.12 -7.35 -17.87
N GLY A 176 15.42 -7.13 -17.70
CA GLY A 176 15.99 -5.77 -17.60
C GLY A 176 15.76 -4.92 -18.85
N LYS A 177 15.79 -5.52 -20.05
CA LYS A 177 15.40 -4.83 -21.29
C LYS A 177 13.92 -4.41 -21.28
N MET A 178 13.03 -5.28 -20.83
CA MET A 178 11.59 -4.99 -20.72
C MET A 178 11.29 -3.95 -19.64
N VAL A 179 11.99 -3.98 -18.52
CA VAL A 179 11.94 -2.95 -17.49
C VAL A 179 12.36 -1.60 -18.05
N GLY A 180 13.44 -1.55 -18.86
CA GLY A 180 13.84 -0.33 -19.56
C GLY A 180 12.76 0.22 -20.50
N TRP A 181 12.00 -0.65 -21.18
CA TRP A 181 10.84 -0.23 -21.96
C TRP A 181 9.70 0.30 -21.09
N ALA A 182 9.40 -0.37 -19.98
CA ALA A 182 8.38 0.06 -19.03
C ALA A 182 8.69 1.47 -18.48
N HIS A 183 9.93 1.69 -18.01
CA HIS A 183 10.39 2.98 -17.49
C HIS A 183 10.34 4.09 -18.55
N LYS A 184 10.68 3.79 -19.81
CA LYS A 184 10.59 4.76 -20.92
C LYS A 184 9.18 5.33 -21.09
N TYR A 185 8.14 4.56 -20.75
CA TYR A 185 6.73 4.98 -20.84
C TYR A 185 6.10 5.28 -19.47
N GLY A 186 6.92 5.46 -18.43
CA GLY A 186 6.46 5.86 -17.10
C GLY A 186 5.74 4.75 -16.31
N LEU A 187 5.93 3.49 -16.68
CA LEU A 187 5.35 2.35 -15.96
C LEU A 187 6.28 1.92 -14.82
N LYS A 188 5.72 1.72 -13.61
CA LYS A 188 6.45 1.12 -12.48
C LYS A 188 6.52 -0.40 -12.60
N VAL A 189 7.51 -1.02 -11.98
CA VAL A 189 7.73 -2.47 -12.10
C VAL A 189 7.95 -3.13 -10.75
N MET A 190 7.16 -4.15 -10.47
CA MET A 190 7.32 -5.03 -9.30
C MET A 190 8.11 -6.29 -9.69
N MET A 191 8.87 -6.86 -8.77
CA MET A 191 9.60 -8.11 -8.99
C MET A 191 9.54 -8.98 -7.76
N HIS A 192 9.12 -10.23 -7.94
CA HIS A 192 9.13 -11.24 -6.90
C HIS A 192 10.56 -11.45 -6.38
N VAL A 193 10.74 -11.46 -5.06
CA VAL A 193 12.01 -11.85 -4.41
C VAL A 193 11.72 -12.92 -3.36
N GLY A 194 12.36 -14.08 -3.46
CA GLY A 194 12.05 -15.15 -2.54
C GLY A 194 12.34 -16.55 -3.06
N GLY A 195 12.02 -17.51 -2.21
CA GLY A 195 11.96 -18.91 -2.60
C GLY A 195 10.71 -19.22 -3.42
N ALA A 196 10.68 -20.42 -4.00
CA ALA A 196 9.49 -20.89 -4.72
C ALA A 196 8.25 -20.89 -3.80
N SER A 197 7.21 -20.14 -4.20
CA SER A 197 5.94 -20.02 -3.45
C SER A 197 4.89 -21.05 -3.84
N ILE A 198 4.99 -21.62 -5.04
CA ILE A 198 4.15 -22.71 -5.56
C ILE A 198 5.01 -23.70 -6.36
N PRO A 199 4.58 -24.97 -6.51
CA PRO A 199 5.30 -25.94 -7.33
C PRO A 199 5.59 -25.40 -8.75
N GLY A 200 6.88 -25.35 -9.12
CA GLY A 200 7.33 -24.86 -10.43
C GLY A 200 7.71 -23.36 -10.51
N SER A 201 7.65 -22.61 -9.40
CA SER A 201 8.16 -21.23 -9.34
C SER A 201 9.69 -21.19 -9.14
N ASN A 202 10.32 -20.13 -9.65
CA ASN A 202 11.77 -19.93 -9.54
C ASN A 202 12.15 -19.30 -8.19
N VAL A 203 13.35 -19.60 -7.71
CA VAL A 203 13.98 -18.84 -6.64
C VAL A 203 14.60 -17.59 -7.26
N ILE A 204 14.24 -16.41 -6.75
CA ILE A 204 14.74 -15.12 -7.27
C ILE A 204 15.50 -14.41 -6.15
N GLY A 205 16.80 -14.19 -6.39
CA GLY A 205 17.74 -13.52 -5.49
C GLY A 205 18.26 -12.19 -6.02
N ALA A 206 19.28 -11.66 -5.37
CA ALA A 206 19.83 -10.32 -5.60
C ALA A 206 20.34 -10.13 -7.03
N ASP A 207 21.06 -11.10 -7.60
CA ASP A 207 21.63 -10.95 -8.96
C ASP A 207 20.54 -10.71 -10.01
N ALA A 208 19.40 -11.39 -9.88
CA ALA A 208 18.26 -11.20 -10.77
C ALA A 208 17.66 -9.79 -10.63
N VAL A 209 17.47 -9.33 -9.39
CA VAL A 209 16.96 -7.98 -9.08
C VAL A 209 17.90 -6.89 -9.59
N LEU A 210 19.21 -7.02 -9.33
CA LEU A 210 20.23 -6.06 -9.76
C LEU A 210 20.40 -6.02 -11.28
N THR A 211 20.14 -7.14 -11.96
CA THR A 211 20.14 -7.23 -13.43
C THR A 211 18.88 -6.61 -14.03
N ALA A 212 17.71 -6.96 -13.50
CA ALA A 212 16.42 -6.52 -14.03
C ALA A 212 16.09 -5.06 -13.68
N LYS A 213 16.57 -4.56 -12.53
CA LYS A 213 16.39 -3.19 -12.02
C LYS A 213 14.92 -2.73 -11.90
N PRO A 214 14.06 -3.50 -11.23
CA PRO A 214 12.66 -3.11 -10.98
C PRO A 214 12.56 -1.87 -10.08
N ASP A 215 11.36 -1.31 -9.92
CA ASP A 215 11.11 -0.24 -8.93
C ASP A 215 10.89 -0.81 -7.52
N VAL A 216 10.36 -2.03 -7.42
CA VAL A 216 10.03 -2.70 -6.16
C VAL A 216 10.62 -4.11 -6.12
N ALA A 217 11.40 -4.41 -5.08
CA ALA A 217 11.66 -5.78 -4.65
C ALA A 217 10.49 -6.23 -3.76
N SER A 218 9.59 -7.00 -4.34
CA SER A 218 8.35 -7.45 -3.69
C SER A 218 8.65 -8.45 -2.59
N HIS A 219 7.83 -8.37 -1.52
CA HIS A 219 7.82 -9.25 -0.34
C HIS A 219 9.20 -9.81 0.06
N LEU A 220 10.15 -8.94 0.46
CA LEU A 220 11.48 -9.37 0.92
C LEU A 220 11.44 -10.33 2.13
N ASN A 221 10.33 -10.34 2.88
CA ASN A 221 10.05 -11.35 3.90
C ASN A 221 9.40 -12.63 3.34
N GLY A 222 9.37 -12.81 2.02
CA GLY A 222 8.79 -13.92 1.27
C GLY A 222 7.30 -13.77 1.01
N GLY A 223 6.84 -14.26 -0.14
CA GLY A 223 5.41 -14.42 -0.47
C GLY A 223 4.99 -15.88 -0.69
N PRO A 224 5.08 -16.81 0.30
CA PRO A 224 5.46 -16.61 1.70
C PRO A 224 6.91 -17.01 2.03
N THR A 225 7.64 -17.62 1.08
CA THR A 225 8.97 -18.20 1.34
C THR A 225 10.07 -17.15 1.15
N ALA A 226 10.70 -16.72 2.24
CA ALA A 226 11.73 -15.66 2.20
C ALA A 226 13.01 -16.08 1.48
N ALA A 227 13.68 -15.12 0.86
CA ALA A 227 15.05 -15.28 0.37
C ALA A 227 16.06 -15.36 1.55
N PRO A 228 17.27 -15.92 1.35
CA PRO A 228 18.34 -15.81 2.34
C PRO A 228 18.64 -14.35 2.68
N LEU A 229 18.87 -14.04 3.97
CA LEU A 229 19.11 -12.66 4.42
C LEU A 229 20.30 -11.99 3.72
N ALA A 230 21.35 -12.74 3.35
CA ALA A 230 22.49 -12.21 2.61
C ALA A 230 22.09 -11.67 1.22
N GLU A 231 21.12 -12.30 0.56
CA GLU A 231 20.59 -11.80 -0.72
C GLU A 231 19.77 -10.54 -0.49
N VAL A 232 18.97 -10.49 0.58
CA VAL A 232 18.20 -9.29 0.95
C VAL A 232 19.15 -8.13 1.28
N GLU A 233 20.23 -8.37 2.03
CA GLU A 233 21.24 -7.36 2.34
C GLU A 233 21.86 -6.77 1.08
N ARG A 234 22.24 -7.62 0.12
CA ARG A 234 22.76 -7.15 -1.18
C ARG A 234 21.76 -6.26 -1.91
N ILE A 235 20.47 -6.62 -1.93
CA ILE A 235 19.43 -5.77 -2.53
C ILE A 235 19.36 -4.41 -1.82
N ILE A 236 19.46 -4.39 -0.49
CA ILE A 236 19.47 -3.16 0.30
C ILE A 236 20.71 -2.32 -0.04
N THR A 237 21.90 -2.89 -0.07
CA THR A 237 23.16 -2.13 -0.17
C THR A 237 23.61 -1.81 -1.60
N GLU A 238 23.21 -2.63 -2.58
CA GLU A 238 23.66 -2.53 -3.98
C GLU A 238 22.59 -1.88 -4.89
N SER A 239 21.44 -1.45 -4.35
CA SER A 239 20.37 -0.82 -5.13
C SER A 239 19.63 0.27 -4.36
N ASN A 240 18.87 1.09 -5.09
CA ASN A 240 18.02 2.16 -4.54
C ASN A 240 16.52 1.86 -4.70
N ILE A 241 16.16 0.61 -4.96
CA ILE A 241 14.77 0.21 -5.21
C ILE A 241 13.97 0.17 -3.92
N ALA A 242 12.63 0.22 -4.04
CA ALA A 242 11.74 0.05 -2.90
C ALA A 242 11.80 -1.39 -2.36
N LEU A 243 11.68 -1.50 -1.05
CA LEU A 243 11.88 -2.71 -0.27
C LEU A 243 10.55 -3.08 0.39
N GLU A 244 9.86 -4.09 -0.11
CA GLU A 244 8.52 -4.39 0.35
C GLU A 244 8.49 -5.47 1.44
N LEU A 245 7.71 -5.24 2.50
CA LEU A 245 7.34 -6.26 3.47
C LEU A 245 5.84 -6.52 3.38
N VAL A 246 5.45 -7.79 3.41
CA VAL A 246 4.05 -8.20 3.26
C VAL A 246 3.49 -8.96 4.46
N GLN A 247 2.19 -8.82 4.68
CA GLN A 247 1.45 -9.58 5.70
C GLN A 247 1.55 -11.10 5.46
N CYS A 248 1.39 -11.56 4.21
CA CYS A 248 1.35 -12.99 3.89
C CYS A 248 2.74 -13.62 3.75
N GLY A 249 3.75 -13.06 4.42
CA GLY A 249 5.13 -13.54 4.39
C GLY A 249 5.61 -14.20 5.68
N ASN A 250 6.92 -14.47 5.74
CA ASN A 250 7.58 -15.03 6.89
C ASN A 250 7.80 -13.96 7.98
N MET A 251 7.19 -14.17 9.16
CA MET A 251 7.24 -13.20 10.27
C MET A 251 8.63 -13.01 10.88
N LEU A 252 9.45 -14.06 10.93
CA LEU A 252 10.83 -13.94 11.41
C LEU A 252 11.68 -13.18 10.39
N ALA A 253 11.46 -13.42 9.09
CA ALA A 253 12.12 -12.66 8.04
C ALA A 253 11.67 -11.19 8.06
N LEU A 254 10.39 -10.90 8.31
CA LEU A 254 9.88 -9.53 8.46
C LEU A 254 10.68 -8.78 9.53
N GLN A 255 10.84 -9.37 10.72
CA GLN A 255 11.63 -8.79 11.80
C GLN A 255 13.09 -8.54 11.37
N ASN A 256 13.74 -9.56 10.82
CA ASN A 256 15.16 -9.49 10.49
C ASN A 256 15.43 -8.49 9.35
N VAL A 257 14.59 -8.49 8.31
CA VAL A 257 14.71 -7.58 7.17
C VAL A 257 14.42 -6.14 7.61
N ALA A 258 13.37 -5.88 8.41
CA ALA A 258 13.09 -4.54 8.91
C ALA A 258 14.28 -3.95 9.72
N ARG A 259 14.90 -4.76 10.58
CA ARG A 259 16.12 -4.38 11.31
C ARG A 259 17.30 -4.13 10.38
N LEU A 260 17.47 -4.95 9.36
CA LEU A 260 18.55 -4.80 8.39
C LEU A 260 18.40 -3.52 7.57
N ILE A 261 17.18 -3.19 7.14
CA ILE A 261 16.88 -1.93 6.47
C ILE A 261 17.18 -0.73 7.38
N GLN A 262 16.83 -0.83 8.66
CA GLN A 262 17.15 0.20 9.65
C GLN A 262 18.67 0.36 9.85
N GLN A 263 19.42 -0.74 9.93
CA GLN A 263 20.89 -0.73 10.08
C GLN A 263 21.61 -0.06 8.91
N HIS A 264 21.03 -0.10 7.71
CA HIS A 264 21.55 0.51 6.50
C HIS A 264 20.87 1.84 6.15
N ASP A 265 20.20 2.48 7.11
CA ASP A 265 19.54 3.79 6.96
C ASP A 265 18.57 3.87 5.77
N ALA A 266 17.93 2.75 5.43
CA ALA A 266 17.14 2.59 4.21
C ALA A 266 15.62 2.64 4.43
N LEU A 267 15.16 3.14 5.58
CA LEU A 267 13.74 3.13 5.96
C LEU A 267 12.84 3.90 4.99
N GLU A 268 13.36 4.91 4.29
CA GLU A 268 12.61 5.67 3.27
C GLU A 268 12.22 4.83 2.05
N ARG A 269 12.90 3.70 1.83
CA ARG A 269 12.59 2.75 0.75
C ARG A 269 11.64 1.65 1.18
N LEU A 270 11.39 1.51 2.48
CA LEU A 270 10.54 0.46 3.02
C LEU A 270 9.07 0.76 2.74
N ILE A 271 8.38 -0.18 2.09
CA ILE A 271 6.94 -0.13 1.82
C ILE A 271 6.25 -1.36 2.41
N ILE A 272 4.95 -1.21 2.71
CA ILE A 272 4.13 -2.28 3.28
C ILE A 272 3.01 -2.68 2.31
N GLY A 273 2.86 -3.98 2.09
CA GLY A 273 1.75 -4.58 1.36
C GLY A 273 1.17 -5.78 2.10
N THR A 274 0.23 -6.49 1.46
CA THR A 274 -0.36 -7.69 2.06
C THR A 274 0.00 -8.99 1.38
N ASP A 275 0.27 -9.00 0.07
CA ASP A 275 0.37 -10.23 -0.73
C ASP A 275 -0.87 -11.11 -0.52
N MET A 276 -2.02 -10.50 -0.78
CA MET A 276 -3.32 -11.16 -0.72
C MET A 276 -4.22 -10.64 -1.84
N PRO A 277 -5.30 -11.33 -2.19
CA PRO A 277 -5.66 -12.70 -1.81
C PRO A 277 -4.60 -13.71 -2.27
N SER A 278 -4.15 -14.60 -1.39
CA SER A 278 -3.12 -15.59 -1.70
C SER A 278 -3.47 -16.95 -1.11
N GLY A 279 -2.53 -17.90 -1.09
CA GLY A 279 -2.74 -19.18 -0.39
C GLY A 279 -2.91 -19.02 1.11
N THR A 280 -2.29 -18.01 1.70
CA THR A 280 -2.40 -17.66 3.13
C THR A 280 -3.82 -17.24 3.50
N GLY A 281 -4.51 -16.50 2.63
CA GLY A 281 -5.89 -16.10 2.84
C GLY A 281 -6.21 -14.72 2.27
N VAL A 282 -7.26 -14.13 2.84
CA VAL A 282 -7.63 -12.71 2.71
C VAL A 282 -7.64 -12.15 4.12
N VAL A 283 -6.83 -11.12 4.38
CA VAL A 283 -6.62 -10.55 5.71
C VAL A 283 -6.98 -9.06 5.65
N PRO A 284 -8.26 -8.68 5.86
CA PRO A 284 -8.69 -7.27 5.72
C PRO A 284 -7.97 -6.27 6.62
N LEU A 285 -7.44 -6.73 7.77
CA LEU A 285 -6.61 -5.94 8.67
C LEU A 285 -5.11 -6.10 8.42
N GLY A 286 -4.71 -6.67 7.26
CA GLY A 286 -3.34 -7.05 6.96
C GLY A 286 -2.37 -5.88 7.03
N MET A 287 -2.75 -4.71 6.50
CA MET A 287 -1.93 -3.50 6.59
C MET A 287 -1.67 -3.09 8.05
N LEU A 288 -2.71 -2.96 8.88
CA LEU A 288 -2.56 -2.60 10.29
C LEU A 288 -1.74 -3.65 11.07
N ARG A 289 -1.95 -4.94 10.77
CA ARG A 289 -1.18 -6.03 11.37
C ARG A 289 0.31 -5.96 10.99
N THR A 290 0.63 -5.66 9.74
CA THR A 290 2.02 -5.50 9.30
C THR A 290 2.66 -4.26 9.91
N ILE A 291 1.96 -3.12 9.96
CA ILE A 291 2.43 -1.90 10.66
C ILE A 291 2.74 -2.22 12.14
N THR A 292 1.83 -2.94 12.80
CA THR A 292 2.00 -3.37 14.20
C THR A 292 3.19 -4.31 14.35
N ALA A 293 3.36 -5.29 13.45
CA ALA A 293 4.47 -6.23 13.48
C ALA A 293 5.83 -5.55 13.24
N VAL A 294 5.90 -4.61 12.29
CA VAL A 294 7.10 -3.80 12.06
C VAL A 294 7.44 -3.00 13.32
N THR A 295 6.46 -2.33 13.91
CA THR A 295 6.67 -1.53 15.13
C THR A 295 7.11 -2.35 16.34
N THR A 296 6.57 -3.56 16.51
CA THR A 296 6.81 -4.38 17.71
C THR A 296 8.00 -5.32 17.59
N PHE A 297 8.34 -5.77 16.38
CA PHE A 297 9.45 -6.71 16.19
C PHE A 297 10.75 -6.02 15.76
N SER A 298 10.66 -4.84 15.15
CA SER A 298 11.81 -3.96 14.89
C SER A 298 11.64 -2.65 15.65
N ASP A 299 12.73 -2.04 16.14
CA ASP A 299 12.70 -0.79 16.92
C ASP A 299 12.35 0.45 16.05
N ILE A 300 11.43 0.28 15.12
CA ILE A 300 10.90 1.29 14.21
C ILE A 300 9.70 1.93 14.88
N ARG A 301 9.68 3.27 14.91
CA ARG A 301 8.61 4.00 15.59
C ARG A 301 7.26 3.86 14.88
N PRO A 302 6.12 3.84 15.61
CA PRO A 302 4.79 3.71 15.03
C PRO A 302 4.50 4.67 13.86
N GLU A 303 4.82 5.95 14.02
CA GLU A 303 4.57 6.98 13.02
C GLU A 303 5.42 6.80 11.75
N GLN A 304 6.60 6.18 11.86
CA GLN A 304 7.43 5.80 10.72
C GLN A 304 6.88 4.55 10.01
N ALA A 305 6.37 3.57 10.76
CA ALA A 305 5.71 2.41 10.19
C ALA A 305 4.42 2.80 9.43
N VAL A 306 3.68 3.80 9.91
CA VAL A 306 2.55 4.39 9.16
C VAL A 306 3.05 5.06 7.87
N ALA A 307 4.17 5.80 7.90
CA ALA A 307 4.76 6.38 6.69
C ALA A 307 5.14 5.31 5.64
N MET A 308 5.64 4.15 6.07
CA MET A 308 5.93 3.00 5.20
C MET A 308 4.68 2.45 4.50
N ALA A 309 3.52 2.53 5.14
CA ALA A 309 2.23 2.11 4.58
C ALA A 309 1.47 3.23 3.85
N THR A 310 2.06 4.42 3.72
CA THR A 310 1.41 5.62 3.18
C THR A 310 2.35 6.39 2.26
N GLY A 311 3.07 7.39 2.75
CA GLY A 311 3.89 8.30 1.94
C GLY A 311 5.06 7.63 1.23
N ASN A 312 5.69 6.61 1.83
CA ASN A 312 6.75 5.84 1.14
C ASN A 312 6.17 5.14 -0.09
N THR A 313 5.06 4.38 0.08
CA THR A 313 4.36 3.73 -1.03
C THR A 313 3.88 4.73 -2.07
N ALA A 314 3.31 5.85 -1.63
CA ALA A 314 2.86 6.91 -2.54
C ALA A 314 4.00 7.50 -3.37
N SER A 315 5.19 7.65 -2.78
CA SER A 315 6.38 8.16 -3.48
C SER A 315 6.82 7.22 -4.60
N VAL A 316 6.84 5.90 -4.35
CA VAL A 316 7.22 4.88 -5.35
C VAL A 316 6.32 4.94 -6.57
N TYR A 317 5.00 5.04 -6.35
CA TYR A 317 3.99 5.04 -7.40
C TYR A 317 3.54 6.45 -7.84
N GLU A 318 4.25 7.50 -7.41
CA GLU A 318 4.00 8.91 -7.78
C GLU A 318 2.57 9.38 -7.54
N LEU A 319 1.98 8.95 -6.42
CA LEU A 319 0.60 9.23 -6.06
C LEU A 319 0.47 10.55 -5.31
N ARG A 320 -0.56 11.34 -5.62
CA ARG A 320 -0.93 12.57 -4.89
C ARG A 320 -1.77 12.29 -3.63
N ARG A 321 -1.51 11.19 -2.95
CA ARG A 321 -2.22 10.70 -1.74
C ARG A 321 -1.18 10.11 -0.75
N GLY A 322 -1.61 9.68 0.43
CA GLY A 322 -0.72 9.06 1.42
C GLY A 322 0.12 10.03 2.25
N LEU A 323 -0.12 11.34 2.10
CA LEU A 323 0.49 12.40 2.92
C LEU A 323 -0.60 13.35 3.40
N ILE A 324 -0.48 13.84 4.64
CA ILE A 324 -1.32 14.89 5.20
C ILE A 324 -0.62 16.22 5.00
N ALA A 325 -0.81 16.80 3.83
CA ALA A 325 -0.19 18.06 3.42
C ALA A 325 -1.05 18.79 2.38
N GLU A 326 -0.88 20.10 2.26
CA GLU A 326 -1.58 20.93 1.28
C GLU A 326 -1.39 20.40 -0.16
N GLY A 327 -2.49 20.38 -0.92
CA GLY A 327 -2.54 19.92 -2.31
C GLY A 327 -2.73 18.42 -2.49
N TYR A 328 -2.54 17.61 -1.44
CA TYR A 328 -2.77 16.17 -1.49
C TYR A 328 -4.26 15.82 -1.44
N GLU A 329 -4.62 14.68 -2.01
CA GLU A 329 -5.96 14.11 -1.92
C GLU A 329 -6.33 13.83 -0.46
N ALA A 330 -7.56 14.16 -0.08
CA ALA A 330 -8.07 14.04 1.28
C ALA A 330 -8.48 12.59 1.62
N ASP A 331 -7.49 11.69 1.60
CA ASP A 331 -7.61 10.29 2.01
C ASP A 331 -6.97 10.11 3.39
N PHE A 332 -7.79 9.94 4.43
CA PHE A 332 -7.30 9.82 5.80
C PHE A 332 -8.24 9.03 6.71
N LEU A 333 -7.71 8.60 7.84
CA LEU A 333 -8.38 7.82 8.87
C LEU A 333 -8.42 8.62 10.16
N LEU A 334 -9.49 8.50 10.92
CA LEU A 334 -9.51 8.85 12.35
C LEU A 334 -9.43 7.55 13.14
N VAL A 335 -8.38 7.40 13.93
CA VAL A 335 -8.02 6.17 14.65
C VAL A 335 -7.73 6.46 16.11
N ASP A 336 -7.88 5.45 16.95
CA ASP A 336 -7.57 5.55 18.37
C ASP A 336 -7.07 4.22 18.95
N ALA A 337 -6.49 4.26 20.15
CA ALA A 337 -6.30 3.08 20.97
C ALA A 337 -7.64 2.32 21.10
N PRO A 338 -7.61 0.98 21.03
CA PRO A 338 -8.83 0.21 21.17
C PRO A 338 -9.30 0.14 22.63
N VAL A 339 -10.60 -0.01 22.84
CA VAL A 339 -11.18 -0.22 24.18
C VAL A 339 -10.52 -1.43 24.83
N GLY A 340 -10.01 -1.24 26.06
CA GLY A 340 -9.31 -2.27 26.82
C GLY A 340 -7.79 -2.29 26.66
N SER A 341 -7.22 -1.58 25.67
CA SER A 341 -5.77 -1.42 25.56
C SER A 341 -5.19 -0.59 26.70
N VAL A 342 -3.93 -0.86 27.05
CA VAL A 342 -3.13 -0.05 27.98
C VAL A 342 -2.69 1.29 27.38
N ALA A 343 -2.74 1.43 26.05
CA ALA A 343 -2.36 2.63 25.32
C ALA A 343 -3.40 3.74 25.41
N ASN A 344 -2.97 5.01 25.35
CA ASN A 344 -3.85 6.17 25.39
C ASN A 344 -4.28 6.67 24.00
N ASP A 345 -3.48 6.40 22.97
CA ASP A 345 -3.74 6.79 21.59
C ASP A 345 -3.34 5.71 20.57
N ALA A 346 -3.56 5.98 19.28
CA ALA A 346 -3.31 5.00 18.21
C ALA A 346 -1.81 4.67 18.03
N LEU A 347 -0.90 5.60 18.28
CA LEU A 347 0.54 5.36 18.14
C LEU A 347 1.06 4.52 19.31
N GLU A 348 0.62 4.81 20.53
CA GLU A 348 0.90 3.99 21.70
C GLU A 348 0.33 2.58 21.53
N ALA A 349 -0.86 2.44 20.92
CA ALA A 349 -1.47 1.12 20.67
C ALA A 349 -0.58 0.28 19.73
N LEU A 350 -0.13 0.86 18.62
CA LEU A 350 0.82 0.21 17.72
C LEU A 350 2.13 -0.16 18.44
N ALA A 351 2.65 0.71 19.30
CA ALA A 351 3.89 0.47 20.06
C ALA A 351 3.80 -0.72 21.03
N VAL A 352 2.62 -0.98 21.60
CA VAL A 352 2.39 -2.13 22.50
C VAL A 352 1.86 -3.37 21.77
N GLY A 353 1.68 -3.30 20.45
CA GLY A 353 1.23 -4.43 19.63
C GLY A 353 -0.27 -4.57 19.44
N ASP A 354 -1.04 -3.57 19.83
CA ASP A 354 -2.48 -3.52 19.62
C ASP A 354 -2.82 -2.89 18.27
N ILE A 355 -3.75 -3.51 17.53
CA ILE A 355 -4.33 -2.91 16.32
C ILE A 355 -5.21 -1.73 16.76
N PRO A 356 -4.99 -0.50 16.25
CA PRO A 356 -5.83 0.64 16.59
C PRO A 356 -7.26 0.46 16.07
N GLY A 357 -8.22 1.05 16.78
CA GLY A 357 -9.61 1.11 16.36
C GLY A 357 -9.83 2.23 15.35
N ILE A 358 -10.45 1.93 14.21
CA ILE A 358 -10.85 2.93 13.21
C ILE A 358 -12.22 3.50 13.57
N ALA A 359 -12.26 4.82 13.79
CA ALA A 359 -13.46 5.59 14.09
C ALA A 359 -14.14 6.14 12.83
N ALA A 360 -13.36 6.48 11.79
CA ALA A 360 -13.88 6.90 10.48
C ALA A 360 -12.80 6.78 9.40
N VAL A 361 -13.24 6.65 8.15
CA VAL A 361 -12.37 6.66 6.94
C VAL A 361 -12.94 7.61 5.91
N PHE A 362 -12.07 8.42 5.34
CA PHE A 362 -12.37 9.40 4.32
C PHE A 362 -11.59 9.08 3.04
N ILE A 363 -12.26 9.22 1.90
CA ILE A 363 -11.64 9.16 0.57
C ILE A 363 -12.15 10.36 -0.22
N ASP A 364 -11.23 11.13 -0.80
CA ASP A 364 -11.55 12.38 -1.50
C ASP A 364 -12.37 13.34 -0.61
N GLY A 365 -12.09 13.36 0.71
CA GLY A 365 -12.83 14.16 1.70
C GLY A 365 -14.23 13.64 2.02
N GLU A 366 -14.69 12.57 1.39
CA GLU A 366 -15.98 11.96 1.67
C GLU A 366 -15.88 10.88 2.74
N LEU A 367 -16.74 10.95 3.75
CA LEU A 367 -16.88 9.88 4.73
C LEU A 367 -17.36 8.60 4.04
N LYS A 368 -16.52 7.56 4.01
CA LYS A 368 -16.86 6.26 3.43
C LYS A 368 -17.38 5.28 4.47
N ILE A 369 -16.74 5.25 5.64
CA ILE A 369 -17.20 4.46 6.78
C ILE A 369 -17.08 5.28 8.07
N GLY A 370 -18.04 5.08 8.97
CA GLY A 370 -17.90 5.46 10.37
C GLY A 370 -17.06 4.43 11.13
N VAL A 371 -17.48 4.08 12.36
CA VAL A 371 -16.79 3.07 13.16
C VAL A 371 -16.65 1.78 12.36
N SER A 372 -15.42 1.28 12.26
CA SER A 372 -15.13 0.10 11.46
C SER A 372 -15.84 -1.14 12.02
N ARG A 373 -16.30 -2.01 11.11
CA ARG A 373 -16.84 -3.34 11.47
C ARG A 373 -15.75 -4.39 11.70
N ASN A 374 -14.51 -4.11 11.32
CA ASN A 374 -13.40 -5.06 11.36
C ASN A 374 -12.41 -4.80 12.49
N THR A 375 -12.05 -3.53 12.74
CA THR A 375 -11.12 -3.21 13.84
C THR A 375 -11.80 -3.33 15.20
N PRO A 376 -11.04 -3.50 16.30
CA PRO A 376 -11.58 -3.25 17.63
C PRO A 376 -12.20 -1.84 17.74
N PRO A 377 -13.15 -1.62 18.66
CA PRO A 377 -13.78 -0.32 18.82
C PRO A 377 -12.77 0.70 19.37
N PRO A 378 -12.71 1.93 18.82
CA PRO A 378 -11.86 2.99 19.36
C PRO A 378 -12.35 3.46 20.73
N LYS A 379 -11.43 3.89 21.62
CA LYS A 379 -11.78 4.46 22.93
C LYS A 379 -12.59 5.75 22.78
N ARG A 380 -12.13 6.66 21.93
CA ARG A 380 -12.79 7.92 21.58
C ARG A 380 -13.67 7.73 20.35
N LYS A 381 -14.80 8.43 20.35
CA LYS A 381 -15.75 8.43 19.23
C LYS A 381 -15.71 9.78 18.54
N VAL A 382 -15.74 9.75 17.22
CA VAL A 382 -15.81 10.95 16.36
C VAL A 382 -17.26 11.43 16.23
N THR A 383 -17.46 12.74 16.06
CA THR A 383 -18.78 13.33 15.76
C THR A 383 -18.81 13.73 14.28
N LEU A 384 -19.75 13.17 13.51
CA LEU A 384 -19.76 13.17 12.03
C LEU A 384 -20.68 14.20 11.37
#